data_AF-A0A3S5AC45-F1
#
_entry.id   AF-A0A3S5AC45-F1
#
_cell.length_a   1.000
_cell.length_b   1.000
_cell.length_c   1.000
_cell.angle_alpha   90.00
_cell.angle_beta   90.00
_cell.angle_gamma   90.00
#
_symmetry.space_group_name_H-M   'P 1'
#
loop_
_entity.id
_entity.type
_entity.pdbx_description
1 polymer ?
#
loop_
_entity_poly.entity_id
_entity_poly.type
_entity_poly.pdbx_seq_one_letter_code
_entity_poly.pdbx_strand_id
1 'polypeptide(L)'
;MFNGIYDSCLHSGTGLHIISSLNETHVGDFVEGLGPGQLVGRQVLGMPCLGEIQLSFVDRKGRLEVEVIRARGLQQKNNAKTLPAPYVKLHLLEGKTSVEKLRTATPPRRTLDPLYQQQLSFTNPYHGKILQVKQ
;
A
#
# COMPACT_ATOMS: atom_id res chain seq x y z
N MET A 1 11.95 -12.68 -6.74
CA MET A 1 12.64 -11.39 -6.97
C MET A 1 11.57 -10.30 -6.98
N PHE A 2 11.41 -9.54 -5.89
CA PHE A 2 10.37 -8.51 -5.74
C PHE A 2 10.90 -7.07 -5.92
N ASN A 3 12.11 -6.90 -6.46
CA ASN A 3 12.68 -5.57 -6.69
C ASN A 3 11.99 -4.93 -7.89
N GLY A 4 11.20 -3.89 -7.62
CA GLY A 4 10.46 -3.17 -8.65
C GLY A 4 9.70 -1.99 -8.05
N ILE A 5 9.33 -1.06 -8.92
CA ILE A 5 8.38 0.00 -8.61
C ILE A 5 7.00 -0.51 -9.01
N TYR A 6 6.03 -0.38 -8.12
CA TYR A 6 4.67 -0.85 -8.29
C TYR A 6 3.70 0.33 -8.12
N ASP A 7 2.84 0.51 -9.12
CA ASP A 7 1.71 1.44 -9.04
C ASP A 7 0.45 0.68 -8.60
N SER A 8 -0.35 1.30 -7.74
CA SER A 8 -1.59 0.70 -7.22
C SER A 8 -2.68 1.75 -7.01
N CYS A 9 -3.93 1.42 -7.31
CA CYS A 9 -5.07 2.25 -6.93
C CYS A 9 -5.34 2.18 -5.42
N LEU A 10 -5.51 3.34 -4.80
CA LEU A 10 -6.07 3.51 -3.46
C LEU A 10 -7.60 3.51 -3.57
N HIS A 11 -8.31 2.74 -2.73
CA HIS A 11 -9.77 2.77 -2.69
C HIS A 11 -10.29 3.09 -1.28
N SER A 12 -11.55 3.52 -1.18
CA SER A 12 -12.16 3.91 0.11
C SER A 12 -12.21 2.71 1.05
N GLY A 13 -11.61 2.82 2.23
CA GLY A 13 -11.61 1.74 3.22
C GLY A 13 -10.76 0.52 2.87
N THR A 14 -10.04 0.53 1.73
CA THR A 14 -9.21 -0.61 1.34
C THR A 14 -7.86 -0.53 1.97
N GLY A 15 -7.52 -1.59 2.68
CA GLY A 15 -6.15 -2.01 2.73
C GLY A 15 -5.72 -2.50 1.36
N LEU A 16 -4.72 -1.88 0.73
CA LEU A 16 -4.03 -2.55 -0.37
C LEU A 16 -3.36 -3.79 0.23
N HIS A 17 -3.80 -5.00 -0.11
CA HIS A 17 -3.23 -6.23 0.42
C HIS A 17 -2.15 -6.73 -0.54
N ILE A 18 -0.90 -6.33 -0.29
CA ILE A 18 0.26 -6.88 -1.00
C ILE A 18 0.66 -8.15 -0.26
N ILE A 19 0.40 -9.30 -0.85
CA ILE A 19 0.73 -10.58 -0.24
C ILE A 19 2.17 -10.92 -0.57
N SER A 20 2.99 -10.99 0.47
CA SER A 20 4.35 -11.50 0.43
C SER A 20 4.41 -13.00 0.64
N SER A 21 3.62 -13.76 -0.12
CA SER A 21 3.71 -15.21 -0.15
C SER A 21 4.29 -15.63 -1.50
N LEU A 22 5.59 -15.94 -1.51
CA LEU A 22 6.24 -16.74 -2.55
C LEU A 22 6.08 -18.24 -2.28
N ASN A 23 5.05 -18.66 -1.53
CA ASN A 23 4.67 -20.05 -1.52
C ASN A 23 3.46 -20.19 -2.43
N GLU A 24 3.73 -20.75 -3.62
CA GLU A 24 2.75 -21.33 -4.54
C GLU A 24 1.71 -22.08 -3.71
N THR A 25 0.43 -21.68 -3.75
CA THR A 25 -0.75 -22.56 -3.56
C THR A 25 -2.05 -21.82 -3.26
N HIS A 26 -2.10 -20.49 -3.19
CA HIS A 26 -3.41 -19.81 -3.19
C HIS A 26 -3.40 -18.54 -4.03
N VAL A 27 -3.32 -18.77 -5.34
CA VAL A 27 -3.66 -17.81 -6.39
C VAL A 27 -5.18 -17.61 -6.34
N GLY A 28 -5.65 -16.70 -5.48
CA GLY A 28 -7.02 -16.21 -5.57
C GLY A 28 -7.13 -15.34 -6.83
N ASP A 29 -7.98 -15.76 -7.77
CA ASP A 29 -8.37 -15.12 -9.03
C ASP A 29 -7.66 -13.78 -9.29
N PHE A 30 -6.65 -13.81 -10.16
CA PHE A 30 -6.06 -12.59 -10.68
C PHE A 30 -7.17 -11.76 -11.36
N VAL A 31 -7.32 -10.53 -10.90
CA VAL A 31 -8.19 -9.55 -11.55
C VAL A 31 -7.32 -8.76 -12.51
N GLU A 32 -7.75 -8.68 -13.76
CA GLU A 32 -7.10 -7.92 -14.82
C GLU A 32 -7.02 -6.43 -14.42
N GLY A 33 -5.81 -5.86 -14.37
CA GLY A 33 -5.57 -4.46 -14.00
C GLY A 33 -4.93 -4.21 -12.62
N LEU A 34 -4.61 -5.26 -11.84
CA LEU A 34 -3.84 -5.13 -10.59
C LEU A 34 -2.33 -5.30 -10.84
N GLY A 35 -1.50 -4.61 -10.05
CA GLY A 35 -0.04 -4.81 -10.07
C GLY A 35 0.35 -6.24 -9.63
N PRO A 36 1.54 -6.73 -10.02
CA PRO A 36 2.00 -8.08 -9.62
C PRO A 36 1.97 -8.27 -8.10
N GLY A 37 1.36 -9.37 -7.62
CA GLY A 37 1.27 -9.69 -6.19
C GLY A 37 0.25 -8.86 -5.39
N GLN A 38 -0.51 -7.99 -6.06
CA GLN A 38 -1.60 -7.25 -5.46
C GLN A 38 -2.85 -8.14 -5.40
N LEU A 39 -3.43 -8.27 -4.20
CA LEU A 39 -4.75 -8.85 -4.02
C LEU A 39 -5.73 -7.79 -3.55
N VAL A 40 -6.91 -7.85 -4.14
CA VAL A 40 -8.00 -6.94 -3.87
C VAL A 40 -9.24 -7.80 -3.67
N GLY A 41 -9.96 -7.61 -2.56
CA GLY A 41 -11.17 -8.38 -2.30
C GLY A 41 -12.23 -8.11 -3.38
N ARG A 42 -13.05 -9.10 -3.72
CA ARG A 42 -14.11 -8.97 -4.76
C ARG A 42 -15.06 -7.80 -4.52
N GLN A 43 -15.25 -7.37 -3.26
CA GLN A 43 -16.07 -6.20 -2.91
C GLN A 43 -15.48 -4.87 -3.41
N VAL A 44 -14.18 -4.82 -3.67
CA VAL A 44 -13.48 -3.62 -4.16
C VAL A 44 -13.51 -3.56 -5.69
N LEU A 45 -13.88 -4.65 -6.37
CA LEU A 45 -14.08 -4.67 -7.82
C LEU A 45 -15.26 -3.77 -8.17
N GLY A 46 -14.97 -2.69 -8.90
CA GLY A 46 -15.95 -1.65 -9.26
C GLY A 46 -15.99 -0.45 -8.30
N MET A 47 -15.19 -0.44 -7.21
CA MET A 47 -15.03 0.77 -6.42
C MET A 47 -14.19 1.81 -7.19
N PRO A 48 -14.50 3.12 -7.07
CA PRO A 48 -13.70 4.15 -7.72
C PRO A 48 -12.28 4.19 -7.14
N CYS A 49 -11.27 4.29 -8.02
CA CYS A 49 -9.91 4.64 -7.61
C CYS A 49 -9.93 6.05 -7.01
N LEU A 50 -9.50 6.17 -5.76
CA LEU A 50 -9.38 7.43 -5.02
C LEU A 50 -8.01 8.10 -5.20
N GLY A 51 -7.16 7.55 -6.06
CA GLY A 51 -5.80 8.01 -6.34
C GLY A 51 -4.86 6.84 -6.60
N GLU A 52 -3.68 7.15 -7.09
CA GLU A 52 -2.61 6.19 -7.35
C GLU A 52 -1.52 6.33 -6.29
N ILE A 53 -0.91 5.21 -5.91
CA ILE A 53 0.28 5.19 -5.08
C ILE A 53 1.38 4.38 -5.75
N GLN A 54 2.60 4.89 -5.64
CA GLN A 54 3.81 4.26 -6.15
C GLN A 54 4.68 3.77 -4.99
N LEU A 55 5.00 2.49 -4.97
CA LEU A 55 5.74 1.81 -3.92
C LEU A 55 6.91 1.00 -4.50
N SER A 56 7.97 0.79 -3.73
CA SER A 56 9.02 -0.19 -4.04
C SER A 56 9.23 -1.13 -2.86
N PHE A 57 9.57 -2.39 -3.14
CA PHE A 57 9.75 -3.45 -2.14
C PHE A 57 11.13 -4.08 -2.25
N VAL A 58 11.77 -4.28 -1.11
CA VAL A 58 13.06 -4.98 -1.03
C VAL A 58 13.00 -5.98 0.12
N ASP A 59 13.38 -7.23 -0.16
CA ASP A 59 13.68 -8.21 0.89
C ASP A 59 15.09 -7.96 1.44
N ARG A 60 15.18 -7.78 2.76
CA ARG A 60 16.46 -7.76 3.47
C ARG A 60 16.47 -8.86 4.53
N LYS A 61 16.92 -10.05 4.14
CA LYS A 61 17.08 -11.21 5.04
C LYS A 61 15.74 -11.58 5.71
N GLY A 62 14.67 -11.65 4.91
CA GLY A 62 13.34 -12.01 5.42
C GLY A 62 12.60 -10.88 6.14
N ARG A 63 13.10 -9.64 6.07
CA ARG A 63 12.42 -8.41 6.50
C ARG A 63 12.05 -7.57 5.30
N LEU A 64 10.85 -6.98 5.33
CA LEU A 64 10.34 -6.17 4.24
C LEU A 64 10.75 -4.70 4.42
N GLU A 65 11.41 -4.15 3.41
CA GLU A 65 11.65 -2.73 3.27
C GLU A 65 10.74 -2.18 2.18
N VAL A 66 9.99 -1.13 2.52
CA VAL A 66 9.05 -0.49 1.62
C VAL A 66 9.48 0.96 1.41
N GLU A 67 9.70 1.35 0.18
CA GLU A 67 9.79 2.75 -0.17
C GLU A 67 8.40 3.25 -0.58
N VAL A 68 7.89 4.22 0.16
CA VAL A 68 6.72 5.00 -0.27
C VAL A 68 7.24 6.15 -1.12
N ILE A 69 7.03 6.07 -2.43
CA ILE A 69 7.64 7.01 -3.39
C ILE A 69 6.76 8.25 -3.52
N ARG A 70 5.53 8.09 -4.02
CA ARG A 70 4.56 9.19 -4.21
C ARG A 70 3.14 8.67 -4.24
N ALA A 71 2.18 9.58 -4.10
CA ALA A 71 0.81 9.36 -4.54
C ALA A 71 0.38 10.45 -5.52
N ARG A 72 -0.60 10.16 -6.37
CA ARG A 72 -1.12 11.08 -7.40
C ARG A 72 -2.64 11.04 -7.47
N GLY A 73 -3.25 12.16 -7.82
CA GLY A 73 -4.70 12.24 -8.05
C GLY A 73 -5.54 11.82 -6.85
N LEU A 74 -5.04 12.05 -5.62
CA LEU A 74 -5.79 11.72 -4.41
C LEU A 74 -7.13 12.47 -4.39
N GLN A 75 -8.21 11.80 -4.03
CA GLN A 75 -9.50 12.45 -3.93
C GLN A 75 -9.66 13.17 -2.60
N GLN A 76 -10.09 14.43 -2.67
CA GLN A 76 -10.48 15.18 -1.49
C GLN A 76 -11.84 14.69 -0.98
N LYS A 77 -11.97 14.50 0.34
CA LYS A 77 -13.28 14.20 0.93
C LYS A 77 -14.26 15.33 0.64
N ASN A 78 -15.47 14.99 0.22
CA ASN A 78 -16.55 15.93 -0.03
C ASN A 78 -16.71 16.87 1.20
N ASN A 79 -16.79 18.17 0.92
CA ASN A 79 -16.92 19.28 1.89
C ASN A 79 -15.65 19.80 2.59
N ALA A 80 -14.45 19.30 2.27
CA ALA A 80 -13.24 19.96 2.76
C ALA A 80 -13.00 21.29 2.01
N LYS A 81 -12.75 22.40 2.74
CA LYS A 81 -12.36 23.69 2.15
C LYS A 81 -10.85 23.83 1.94
N THR A 82 -10.07 22.87 2.43
CA THR A 82 -8.60 22.94 2.42
C THR A 82 -8.04 21.59 2.02
N LEU A 83 -7.00 21.62 1.20
CA LEU A 83 -6.27 20.42 0.79
C LEU A 83 -5.75 19.63 2.01
N PRO A 84 -5.73 18.28 1.93
CA PRO A 84 -5.19 17.44 2.98
C PRO A 84 -3.66 17.53 3.05
N ALA A 85 -3.10 17.13 4.19
CA ALA A 85 -1.68 16.76 4.31
C ALA A 85 -1.61 15.22 4.42
N PRO A 86 -1.67 14.49 3.29
CA PRO A 86 -1.83 13.04 3.29
C PRO A 86 -0.54 12.35 3.76
N TYR A 87 -0.67 11.30 4.56
CA TYR A 87 0.41 10.40 4.94
C TYR A 87 -0.01 8.96 4.70
N VAL A 88 0.94 8.06 4.48
CA VAL A 88 0.65 6.64 4.22
C VAL A 88 0.98 5.82 5.46
N LYS A 89 0.08 4.93 5.84
CA LYS A 89 0.26 3.90 6.87
C LYS A 89 0.43 2.54 6.21
N LEU A 90 1.45 1.82 6.66
CA LEU A 90 1.75 0.46 6.26
C LEU A 90 1.52 -0.44 7.46
N HIS A 91 0.64 -1.43 7.36
CA HIS A 91 0.41 -2.40 8.42
C HIS A 91 0.82 -3.79 7.94
N LEU A 92 1.73 -4.44 8.66
CA LEU A 92 2.02 -5.85 8.45
C LEU A 92 1.00 -6.68 9.23
N LEU A 93 0.26 -7.54 8.54
CA LEU A 93 -0.82 -8.34 9.11
C LEU A 93 -0.45 -9.82 9.15
N GLU A 94 -0.68 -10.46 10.29
CA GLU A 94 -0.69 -11.92 10.44
C GLU A 94 -2.13 -12.36 10.64
N GLY A 95 -2.71 -13.02 9.62
CA GLY A 95 -4.15 -13.23 9.55
C GLY A 95 -4.91 -11.90 9.52
N LYS A 96 -5.71 -11.63 10.55
CA LYS A 96 -6.50 -10.38 10.70
C LYS A 96 -5.87 -9.36 11.65
N THR A 97 -4.76 -9.71 12.31
CA THR A 97 -4.13 -8.91 13.35
C THR A 97 -2.93 -8.16 12.79
N SER A 98 -2.82 -6.87 13.13
CA SER A 98 -1.65 -6.07 12.76
C SER A 98 -0.53 -6.28 13.76
N VAL A 99 0.58 -6.86 13.30
CA VAL A 99 1.76 -7.17 14.11
C VAL A 99 2.77 -6.04 14.13
N GLU A 100 2.81 -5.20 13.09
CA GLU A 100 3.68 -4.03 13.01
C GLU A 100 3.02 -2.95 12.14
N LYS A 101 3.26 -1.67 12.48
CA LYS A 101 2.72 -0.52 11.76
C LYS A 101 3.80 0.53 11.58
N LEU A 102 3.98 0.98 10.34
CA LEU A 102 4.86 2.07 9.96
C LEU A 102 4.04 3.16 9.27
N ARG A 103 4.54 4.39 9.26
CA ARG A 103 3.91 5.48 8.51
C ARG A 103 4.93 6.45 7.96
N THR A 104 4.60 7.08 6.86
CA THR A 104 5.39 8.21 6.36
C THR A 104 5.25 9.42 7.29
N ALA A 105 6.20 10.34 7.21
CA ALA A 105 6.05 11.67 7.73
C ALA A 105 4.91 12.39 7.00
N THR A 106 4.28 13.33 7.69
CA THR A 106 3.30 14.22 7.07
C THR A 106 4.05 15.24 6.21
N PRO A 107 3.74 15.36 4.91
CA PRO A 107 4.40 16.34 4.05
C PRO A 107 4.05 17.76 4.49
N PRO A 108 5.00 18.72 4.40
CA PRO A 108 4.78 20.11 4.82
C PRO A 108 3.78 20.83 3.90
N ARG A 109 3.70 20.40 2.64
CA ARG A 109 2.78 20.97 1.65
C ARG A 109 1.49 20.14 1.60
N ARG A 110 0.35 20.82 1.70
CA ARG A 110 -0.96 20.23 1.45
C ARG A 110 -1.16 20.04 -0.05
N THR A 111 -1.43 18.81 -0.48
CA THR A 111 -1.47 18.43 -1.90
C THR A 111 -2.24 17.13 -2.09
N LEU A 112 -2.80 16.93 -3.28
CA LEU A 112 -3.38 15.65 -3.72
C LEU A 112 -2.35 14.78 -4.46
N ASP A 113 -1.14 15.30 -4.67
CA ASP A 113 -0.02 14.64 -5.34
C ASP A 113 1.25 14.67 -4.46
N PRO A 114 1.24 14.02 -3.28
CA PRO A 114 2.37 14.07 -2.36
C PRO A 114 3.56 13.25 -2.87
N LEU A 115 4.76 13.82 -2.78
CA LEU A 115 6.03 13.11 -2.90
C LEU A 115 6.52 12.75 -1.50
N TYR A 116 6.70 11.46 -1.24
CA TYR A 116 7.13 10.95 0.07
C TYR A 116 8.62 10.59 0.08
N GLN A 117 9.08 9.81 -0.91
CA GLN A 117 10.45 9.29 -1.02
C GLN A 117 11.00 8.78 0.32
N GLN A 118 10.16 8.02 1.04
CA GLN A 118 10.46 7.60 2.39
C GLN A 118 10.54 6.08 2.48
N GLN A 119 11.67 5.60 2.96
CA GLN A 119 11.89 4.20 3.23
C GLN A 119 11.41 3.84 4.64
N LEU A 120 10.66 2.75 4.74
CA LEU A 120 10.08 2.19 5.95
C LEU A 120 10.44 0.70 6.02
N SER A 121 11.21 0.32 7.04
CA SER A 121 11.70 -1.06 7.19
C SER A 121 10.99 -1.75 8.36
N PHE A 122 10.34 -2.87 8.07
CA PHE A 122 9.72 -3.72 9.10
C PHE A 122 10.81 -4.51 9.84
N THR A 123 10.64 -4.65 11.15
CA THR A 123 11.53 -5.43 12.00
C THR A 123 11.10 -6.90 12.08
N ASN A 124 9.80 -7.17 11.94
CA ASN A 124 9.24 -8.51 11.93
C ASN A 124 9.40 -9.20 10.56
N PRO A 125 9.55 -10.53 10.54
CA PRO A 125 9.51 -11.28 9.29
C PRO A 125 8.17 -11.13 8.57
N TYR A 126 8.19 -11.02 7.24
CA TYR A 126 6.99 -10.74 6.43
C TYR A 126 6.46 -11.95 5.65
N HIS A 127 7.16 -13.09 5.66
CA HIS A 127 6.67 -14.33 5.04
C HIS A 127 5.36 -14.80 5.68
N GLY A 128 4.38 -15.17 4.84
CA GLY A 128 3.04 -15.58 5.28
C GLY A 128 2.17 -14.44 5.83
N LYS A 129 2.65 -13.19 5.74
CA LYS A 129 1.94 -11.99 6.19
C LYS A 129 1.42 -11.18 5.00
N ILE A 130 0.55 -10.24 5.30
CA ILE A 130 -0.02 -9.32 4.31
C ILE A 130 0.38 -7.90 4.66
N LEU A 131 0.97 -7.18 3.70
CA LEU A 131 1.16 -5.74 3.84
C LEU A 131 -0.13 -5.04 3.45
N GLN A 132 -0.68 -4.26 4.37
CA GLN A 132 -1.87 -3.46 4.19
C GLN A 132 -1.51 -1.97 4.09
N VAL A 133 -1.79 -1.31 2.95
CA VAL A 133 -1.54 0.13 2.77
C VAL A 133 -2.82 0.94 2.98
N LYS A 134 -2.71 2.04 3.73
CA LYS A 134 -3.81 2.96 4.05
C LYS A 134 -3.35 4.41 3.94
N GLN A 135 -4.20 5.26 3.37
CA GLN A 135 -4.06 6.73 3.36
C GLN A 135 -4.92 7.37 4.46
#